data_AF-A0A662AGB0-F1
#
_entry.id   AF-A0A662AGB0-F1
#
_cell.length_a   1.000
_cell.length_b   1.000
_cell.length_c   1.000
_cell.angle_alpha   90.00
_cell.angle_beta   90.00
_cell.angle_gamma   90.00
#
_symmetry.space_group_name_H-M   'P 1'
#
loop_
_entity.id
_entity.type
_entity.pdbx_description
1 polymer ?
#
loop_
_entity_poly.entity_id
_entity_poly.type
_entity_poly.pdbx_seq_one_letter_code
_entity_poly.pdbx_strand_id
1 'polypeptide(L)'
;MNLKEKLEEQIAINESVETDAAKYFWALNEVGYKPNFQDVIMVVGTAKSKGIPVDLMVGLVAGESSWRNDVVHHNGGSSDYGLFQLNNLWHNQHRNSIINHIKAGVDHYKWCLRAEKNSPDKALARYNTGGSGTAAGRQYASYINGKKREIDSKARKYKQPSARGSIVSRGRPSASRGSISSRRS
;
A
#
# COMPACT_ATOMS: atom_id res chain seq x y z
N MET A 1 19.36 20.29 -10.64
CA MET A 1 18.78 19.05 -11.21
C MET A 1 18.04 19.39 -12.50
N ASN A 2 18.47 18.83 -13.62
CA ASN A 2 17.85 19.07 -14.94
C ASN A 2 16.60 18.19 -15.16
N LEU A 3 15.84 18.46 -16.24
CA LEU A 3 14.58 17.75 -16.52
C LEU A 3 14.77 16.23 -16.72
N LYS A 4 15.90 15.84 -17.32
CA LYS A 4 16.24 14.43 -17.56
C LYS A 4 16.52 13.70 -16.24
N GLU A 5 17.27 14.31 -15.34
CA GLU A 5 17.56 13.76 -14.01
C GLU A 5 16.27 13.56 -13.19
N LYS A 6 15.34 14.52 -13.22
CA LYS A 6 14.01 14.37 -12.57
C LYS A 6 13.20 13.22 -13.15
N LEU A 7 13.27 13.02 -14.47
CA LEU A 7 12.53 11.95 -15.15
C LEU A 7 13.11 10.58 -14.80
N GLU A 8 14.43 10.45 -14.83
CA GLU A 8 15.14 9.21 -14.46
C GLU A 8 14.87 8.84 -12.99
N GLU A 9 14.88 9.82 -12.08
CA GLU A 9 14.50 9.62 -10.68
C GLU A 9 13.06 9.13 -10.55
N GLN A 10 12.11 9.76 -11.26
CA GLN A 10 10.70 9.36 -11.21
C GLN A 10 10.47 7.93 -11.75
N ILE A 11 11.17 7.55 -12.82
CA ILE A 11 11.09 6.20 -13.39
C ILE A 11 11.63 5.18 -12.37
N ALA A 12 12.80 5.45 -11.79
CA ALA A 12 13.39 4.57 -10.79
C ALA A 12 12.49 4.40 -9.55
N ILE A 13 11.83 5.47 -9.10
CA ILE A 13 10.84 5.41 -8.02
C ILE A 13 9.66 4.51 -8.40
N ASN A 14 9.11 4.66 -9.61
CA ASN A 14 7.98 3.86 -10.07
C ASN A 14 8.33 2.37 -10.17
N GLU A 15 9.45 2.02 -10.80
CA GLU A 15 9.92 0.63 -10.90
C GLU A 15 10.17 0.01 -9.51
N SER A 16 10.73 0.81 -8.61
CA SER A 16 10.97 0.39 -7.23
C SER A 16 9.66 0.20 -6.45
N VAL A 17 8.64 1.02 -6.70
CA VAL A 17 7.29 0.85 -6.11
C VAL A 17 6.64 -0.42 -6.61
N GLU A 18 6.64 -0.67 -7.92
CA GLU A 18 6.03 -1.87 -8.50
C GLU A 18 6.72 -3.15 -8.02
N THR A 19 8.06 -3.14 -7.95
CA THR A 19 8.85 -4.27 -7.44
C THR A 19 8.50 -4.57 -5.98
N ASP A 20 8.48 -3.55 -5.12
CA ASP A 20 8.10 -3.73 -3.72
C ASP A 20 6.64 -4.17 -3.58
N ALA A 21 5.73 -3.61 -4.38
CA ALA A 21 4.33 -3.99 -4.38
C ALA A 21 4.13 -5.45 -4.78
N ALA A 22 4.80 -5.93 -5.84
CA ALA A 22 4.74 -7.33 -6.26
C ALA A 22 5.27 -8.27 -5.15
N LYS A 23 6.39 -7.90 -4.53
CA LYS A 23 6.97 -8.64 -3.39
C LYS A 23 5.98 -8.74 -2.22
N TYR A 24 5.40 -7.62 -1.78
CA TYR A 24 4.47 -7.63 -0.65
C TYR A 24 3.12 -8.25 -1.00
N PHE A 25 2.63 -8.07 -2.22
CA PHE A 25 1.43 -8.76 -2.70
C PHE A 25 1.59 -10.28 -2.62
N TRP A 26 2.70 -10.82 -3.13
CA TRP A 26 2.99 -12.24 -3.01
C TRP A 26 3.09 -12.68 -1.53
N ALA A 27 3.84 -11.94 -0.71
CA ALA A 27 4.01 -12.25 0.72
C ALA A 27 2.68 -12.26 1.49
N LEU A 28 1.75 -11.35 1.17
CA LEU A 28 0.43 -11.27 1.77
C LEU A 28 -0.43 -12.49 1.41
N ASN A 29 -0.40 -12.94 0.16
CA ASN A 29 -1.07 -14.17 -0.27
C ASN A 29 -0.50 -15.40 0.45
N GLU A 30 0.82 -15.46 0.65
CA GLU A 30 1.51 -16.56 1.35
C GLU A 30 1.15 -16.70 2.83
N VAL A 31 0.65 -15.63 3.46
CA VAL A 31 0.17 -15.65 4.86
C VAL A 31 -1.36 -15.68 4.94
N GLY A 32 -2.04 -15.89 3.80
CA GLY A 32 -3.49 -16.12 3.73
C GLY A 32 -4.36 -14.86 3.59
N TYR A 33 -3.78 -13.67 3.41
CA TYR A 33 -4.55 -12.49 3.05
C TYR A 33 -4.98 -12.54 1.58
N LYS A 34 -6.00 -11.76 1.22
CA LYS A 34 -6.51 -11.62 -0.16
C LYS A 34 -6.50 -10.15 -0.59
N PRO A 35 -5.33 -9.50 -0.66
CA PRO A 35 -5.25 -8.09 -0.97
C PRO A 35 -5.66 -7.81 -2.44
N ASN A 36 -6.14 -6.61 -2.71
CA ASN A 36 -6.17 -6.08 -4.08
C ASN A 36 -4.77 -5.55 -4.45
N PHE A 37 -4.24 -5.90 -5.63
CA PHE A 37 -2.89 -5.50 -6.02
C PHE A 37 -2.73 -3.98 -6.16
N GLN A 38 -3.74 -3.28 -6.65
CA GLN A 38 -3.73 -1.83 -6.77
C GLN A 38 -3.65 -1.15 -5.40
N ASP A 39 -4.34 -1.69 -4.40
CA ASP A 39 -4.26 -1.19 -3.03
C ASP A 39 -2.85 -1.35 -2.46
N VAL A 40 -2.18 -2.49 -2.75
CA VAL A 40 -0.79 -2.71 -2.35
C VAL A 40 0.15 -1.68 -3.00
N ILE A 41 0.03 -1.45 -4.31
CA ILE A 41 0.80 -0.41 -5.03
C ILE A 41 0.61 0.95 -4.35
N MET A 42 -0.64 1.33 -4.05
CA MET A 42 -0.97 2.61 -3.46
C MET A 42 -0.39 2.75 -2.04
N VAL A 43 -0.48 1.73 -1.20
CA VAL A 43 0.12 1.72 0.15
C VAL A 43 1.64 1.83 0.07
N VAL A 44 2.29 1.03 -0.78
CA VAL A 44 3.75 1.02 -0.96
C VAL A 44 4.25 2.37 -1.47
N GLY A 45 3.63 2.91 -2.52
CA GLY A 45 4.00 4.20 -3.10
C GLY A 45 3.79 5.35 -2.12
N THR A 46 2.68 5.34 -1.37
CA THR A 46 2.39 6.37 -0.36
C THR A 46 3.37 6.30 0.81
N ALA A 47 3.72 5.09 1.29
CA ALA A 47 4.70 4.91 2.34
C ALA A 47 6.08 5.44 1.93
N LYS A 48 6.56 5.04 0.74
CA LYS A 48 7.88 5.46 0.20
C LYS A 48 7.95 6.96 0.00
N SER A 49 6.95 7.57 -0.64
CA SER A 49 6.90 9.03 -0.84
C SER A 49 6.90 9.83 0.47
N LYS A 50 6.46 9.21 1.57
CA LYS A 50 6.43 9.85 2.90
C LYS A 50 7.62 9.46 3.78
N GLY A 51 8.53 8.61 3.30
CA GLY A 51 9.70 8.13 4.04
C GLY A 51 9.35 7.19 5.19
N ILE A 52 8.25 6.45 5.08
CA ILE A 52 7.82 5.48 6.10
C ILE A 52 8.22 4.07 5.64
N PRO A 53 8.75 3.23 6.55
CA PRO A 53 9.07 1.83 6.21
C PRO A 53 7.86 1.09 5.64
N VAL A 54 8.06 0.46 4.47
CA VAL A 54 6.97 -0.20 3.73
C VAL A 54 6.42 -1.41 4.49
N ASP A 55 7.31 -2.22 5.07
CA ASP A 55 6.95 -3.38 5.90
C ASP A 55 6.04 -3.00 7.06
N LEU A 56 6.29 -1.85 7.69
CA LEU A 56 5.47 -1.33 8.76
C LEU A 56 4.06 -0.95 8.28
N MET A 57 3.93 -0.24 7.16
CA MET A 57 2.60 0.12 6.62
C MET A 57 1.83 -1.10 6.14
N VAL A 58 2.50 -2.06 5.53
CA VAL A 58 1.90 -3.33 5.13
C VAL A 58 1.41 -4.12 6.35
N GLY A 59 2.22 -4.18 7.41
CA GLY A 59 1.85 -4.81 8.68
C GLY A 59 0.70 -4.09 9.38
N LEU A 60 0.66 -2.76 9.33
CA LEU A 60 -0.43 -1.95 9.88
C LEU A 60 -1.76 -2.28 9.19
N VAL A 61 -1.82 -2.22 7.85
CA VAL A 61 -3.04 -2.56 7.08
C VAL A 61 -3.49 -4.00 7.33
N ALA A 62 -2.53 -4.93 7.43
CA ALA A 62 -2.83 -6.32 7.76
C ALA A 62 -3.45 -6.47 9.16
N GLY A 63 -2.97 -5.71 10.13
CA GLY A 63 -3.51 -5.69 11.49
C GLY A 63 -4.88 -5.04 11.60
N GLU A 64 -5.10 -3.95 10.85
CA GLU A 64 -6.33 -3.14 10.90
C GLU A 64 -7.52 -3.80 10.21
N SER A 65 -7.33 -4.24 8.96
CA SER A 65 -8.46 -4.70 8.15
C SER A 65 -8.27 -6.08 7.54
N SER A 66 -7.12 -6.71 7.76
CA SER A 66 -6.71 -7.92 7.04
C SER A 66 -6.75 -7.73 5.52
N TRP A 67 -6.37 -6.53 5.05
CA TRP A 67 -6.38 -6.15 3.63
C TRP A 67 -7.76 -6.15 2.96
N ARG A 68 -8.83 -6.04 3.74
CA ARG A 68 -10.19 -5.85 3.25
C ARG A 68 -10.56 -4.37 3.29
N ASN A 69 -11.06 -3.83 2.19
CA ASN A 69 -11.40 -2.41 2.06
C ASN A 69 -12.88 -2.10 2.35
N ASP A 70 -13.70 -3.13 2.50
CA ASP A 70 -15.13 -3.10 2.80
C ASP A 70 -15.44 -3.23 4.31
N VAL A 71 -14.40 -3.40 5.15
CA VAL A 71 -14.56 -3.54 6.61
C VAL A 71 -15.03 -2.23 7.22
N VAL A 72 -16.13 -2.33 7.97
CA VAL A 72 -16.67 -1.26 8.81
C VAL A 72 -16.84 -1.81 10.22
N HIS A 73 -16.20 -1.19 11.21
CA HIS A 73 -16.42 -1.46 12.62
C HIS A 73 -17.24 -0.33 13.25
N HIS A 74 -18.31 -0.69 13.99
CA HIS A 74 -19.21 0.27 14.62
C HIS A 74 -18.90 0.40 16.12
N ASN A 75 -18.59 1.61 16.57
CA ASN A 75 -18.20 1.91 17.94
C ASN A 75 -19.16 2.94 18.54
N GLY A 76 -20.30 2.51 19.08
CA GLY A 76 -21.16 3.30 19.99
C GLY A 76 -21.45 4.77 19.60
N GLY A 77 -21.47 5.11 18.30
CA GLY A 77 -21.60 6.48 17.79
C GLY A 77 -20.57 6.88 16.72
N SER A 78 -19.45 6.18 16.59
CA SER A 78 -18.49 6.33 15.50
C SER A 78 -18.35 5.05 14.67
N SER A 79 -17.69 5.13 13.53
CA SER A 79 -17.37 3.95 12.72
C SER A 79 -15.99 4.09 12.10
N ASP A 80 -15.22 3.00 12.17
CA ASP A 80 -13.91 2.88 11.57
C ASP A 80 -14.04 2.12 10.25
N TYR A 81 -13.37 2.56 9.18
CA TYR A 81 -13.59 1.98 7.85
C TYR A 81 -12.31 1.75 7.04
N GLY A 82 -12.39 0.78 6.12
CA GLY A 82 -11.40 0.51 5.09
C GLY A 82 -10.06 -0.01 5.60
N LEU A 83 -9.03 0.07 4.75
CA LEU A 83 -7.72 -0.55 4.98
C LEU A 83 -7.00 -0.13 6.27
N PHE A 84 -7.13 1.14 6.62
CA PHE A 84 -6.50 1.75 7.80
C PHE A 84 -7.46 1.94 8.98
N GLN A 85 -8.72 1.46 8.88
CA GLN A 85 -9.73 1.63 9.93
C GLN A 85 -9.80 3.07 10.47
N LEU A 86 -9.88 4.05 9.56
CA LEU A 86 -9.95 5.45 9.98
C LEU A 86 -11.33 5.77 10.53
N ASN A 87 -11.35 6.48 11.66
CA ASN A 87 -12.58 6.88 12.33
C ASN A 87 -13.32 7.99 11.57
N ASN A 88 -14.61 7.77 11.32
CA ASN A 88 -15.47 8.70 10.59
C ASN A 88 -15.65 10.06 11.27
N LEU A 89 -15.45 10.20 12.58
CA LEU A 89 -15.55 11.50 13.25
C LEU A 89 -14.47 12.49 12.77
N TRP A 90 -13.31 11.98 12.34
CA TRP A 90 -12.15 12.79 11.96
C TRP A 90 -11.82 12.71 10.47
N HIS A 91 -12.26 11.65 9.79
CA HIS A 91 -11.81 11.34 8.43
C HIS A 91 -12.93 11.12 7.40
N ASN A 92 -14.21 11.35 7.73
CA ASN A 92 -15.37 11.01 6.89
C ASN A 92 -15.22 11.38 5.39
N GLN A 93 -14.56 12.50 5.10
CA GLN A 93 -14.30 13.01 3.74
C GLN A 93 -13.55 12.01 2.84
N HIS A 94 -12.90 10.98 3.40
CA HIS A 94 -12.11 10.01 2.65
C HIS A 94 -12.83 8.69 2.40
N ARG A 95 -14.04 8.48 2.95
CA ARG A 95 -14.77 7.20 2.89
C ARG A 95 -15.05 6.71 1.48
N ASN A 96 -15.34 7.61 0.55
CA ASN A 96 -15.75 7.26 -0.81
C ASN A 96 -14.58 7.19 -1.81
N SER A 97 -13.33 7.32 -1.34
CA SER A 97 -12.15 7.28 -2.20
C SER A 97 -11.04 6.49 -1.53
N ILE A 98 -10.81 5.27 -1.99
CA ILE A 98 -9.73 4.41 -1.49
C ILE A 98 -8.36 5.08 -1.57
N ILE A 99 -8.12 5.88 -2.62
CA ILE A 99 -6.89 6.65 -2.79
C ILE A 99 -6.73 7.67 -1.66
N ASN A 100 -7.76 8.46 -1.37
CA ASN A 100 -7.70 9.45 -0.31
C ASN A 100 -7.66 8.77 1.08
N HIS A 101 -8.31 7.63 1.24
CA HIS A 101 -8.27 6.82 2.45
C HIS A 101 -6.86 6.33 2.78
N ILE A 102 -6.16 5.73 1.80
CA ILE A 102 -4.79 5.28 1.97
C ILE A 102 -3.87 6.46 2.30
N LYS A 103 -4.00 7.59 1.59
CA LYS A 103 -3.22 8.80 1.88
C LYS A 103 -3.44 9.28 3.31
N ALA A 104 -4.70 9.39 3.73
CA ALA A 104 -5.07 9.80 5.09
C ALA A 104 -4.53 8.83 6.16
N GLY A 105 -4.59 7.52 5.91
CA GLY A 105 -4.08 6.51 6.83
C GLY A 105 -2.58 6.62 7.07
N VAL A 106 -1.82 6.74 5.99
CA VAL A 106 -0.36 6.93 6.08
C VAL A 106 -0.01 8.29 6.68
N ASP A 107 -0.76 9.36 6.36
CA ASP A 107 -0.57 10.68 6.96
C ASP A 107 -0.88 10.71 8.46
N HIS A 108 -1.92 10.00 8.89
CA HIS A 108 -2.27 9.86 10.29
C HIS A 108 -1.14 9.17 11.06
N TYR A 109 -0.62 8.04 10.55
CA TYR A 109 0.54 7.40 11.15
C TYR A 109 1.77 8.31 11.18
N LYS A 110 2.05 9.05 10.10
CA LYS A 110 3.16 10.02 10.05
C LYS A 110 3.02 11.10 11.14
N TRP A 111 1.80 11.56 11.38
CA TRP A 111 1.52 12.49 12.47
C TRP A 111 1.78 11.83 13.83
N CYS A 112 1.32 10.60 14.07
CA CYS A 112 1.61 9.86 15.30
C CYS A 112 3.12 9.71 15.53
N LEU A 113 3.87 9.40 14.48
CA LEU A 113 5.32 9.24 14.53
C LEU A 113 6.02 10.54 14.95
N ARG A 114 5.61 11.68 14.40
CA ARG A 114 6.11 13.00 14.80
C ARG A 114 5.75 13.33 16.25
N ALA A 115 4.50 13.09 16.64
CA ALA A 115 4.03 13.33 18.00
C ALA A 115 4.81 12.51 19.05
N GLU A 116 5.28 11.32 18.66
CA GLU A 116 6.03 10.40 19.51
C GLU A 116 7.55 10.46 19.30
N LYS A 117 8.07 11.59 18.80
CA LYS A 117 9.51 11.85 18.62
C LYS A 117 10.22 10.75 17.83
N ASN A 118 9.58 10.29 16.75
CA ASN A 118 10.04 9.22 15.86
C ASN A 118 10.21 7.84 16.51
N SER A 119 9.46 7.54 17.57
CA SER A 119 9.38 6.19 18.14
C SER A 119 8.26 5.38 17.47
N PRO A 120 8.54 4.35 16.65
CA PRO A 120 7.50 3.61 15.93
C PRO A 120 6.51 2.89 16.84
N ASP A 121 7.00 2.25 17.91
CA ASP A 121 6.12 1.53 18.85
C ASP A 121 5.15 2.47 19.58
N LYS A 122 5.65 3.64 20.00
CA LYS A 122 4.79 4.67 20.60
C LYS A 122 3.82 5.26 19.58
N ALA A 123 4.26 5.43 18.33
CA ALA A 123 3.41 5.93 17.25
C ALA A 123 2.26 4.96 16.97
N LEU A 124 2.52 3.65 16.91
CA LEU A 124 1.48 2.62 16.80
C LEU A 124 0.53 2.65 18.00
N ALA A 125 1.06 2.77 19.23
CA ALA A 125 0.23 2.89 20.43
C ALA A 125 -0.71 4.11 20.36
N ARG A 126 -0.19 5.26 19.91
CA ARG A 126 -0.96 6.48 19.69
C ARG A 126 -1.98 6.33 18.56
N TYR A 127 -1.61 5.67 17.46
CA TYR A 127 -2.51 5.42 16.34
C TYR A 127 -3.80 4.73 16.81
N ASN A 128 -3.66 3.71 17.65
CA ASN A 128 -4.79 2.94 18.17
C ASN A 128 -5.57 3.65 19.28
N THR A 129 -4.89 4.30 20.24
CA THR A 129 -5.54 4.77 21.48
C THR A 129 -5.55 6.29 21.66
N GLY A 130 -5.03 7.06 20.71
CA GLY A 130 -4.86 8.51 20.84
C GLY A 130 -3.71 8.93 21.79
N GLY A 131 -3.11 8.01 22.55
CA GLY A 131 -1.95 8.23 23.41
C GLY A 131 -0.97 7.05 23.39
N SER A 132 0.29 7.25 23.82
CA SER A 132 1.33 6.21 23.72
C SER A 132 1.64 5.48 25.03
N GLY A 133 1.08 5.92 26.16
CA GLY A 133 1.39 5.38 27.50
C GLY A 133 0.55 4.20 27.96
N THR A 134 -0.47 3.79 27.20
CA THR A 134 -1.47 2.81 27.64
C THR A 134 -1.00 1.36 27.46
N ALA A 135 -1.50 0.44 28.29
CA ALA A 135 -1.23 -0.99 28.14
C ALA A 135 -1.80 -1.53 26.82
N ALA A 136 -3.02 -1.11 26.45
CA ALA A 136 -3.65 -1.44 25.19
C ALA A 136 -2.82 -0.96 23.98
N GLY A 137 -2.27 0.25 24.03
CA GLY A 137 -1.40 0.77 22.98
C GLY A 137 -0.12 -0.06 22.80
N ARG A 138 0.51 -0.51 23.89
CA ARG A 138 1.68 -1.41 23.83
C ARG A 138 1.34 -2.77 23.24
N GLN A 139 0.20 -3.35 23.62
CA GLN A 139 -0.28 -4.62 23.06
C GLN A 139 -0.53 -4.50 21.57
N TYR A 140 -1.19 -3.41 21.15
CA TYR A 140 -1.43 -3.11 19.75
C TYR A 140 -0.12 -2.97 18.96
N ALA A 141 0.85 -2.21 19.47
CA ALA A 141 2.16 -2.08 18.81
C ALA A 141 2.86 -3.45 18.64
N SER A 142 2.81 -4.30 19.66
CA SER A 142 3.35 -5.67 19.59
C SER A 142 2.63 -6.51 18.52
N TYR A 143 1.30 -6.42 18.47
CA TYR A 143 0.48 -7.10 17.46
C TYR A 143 0.85 -6.68 16.02
N ILE A 144 0.91 -5.38 15.74
CA ILE A 144 1.30 -4.87 14.41
C ILE A 144 2.74 -5.28 14.07
N ASN A 145 3.67 -5.20 15.02
CA ASN A 145 5.04 -5.67 14.82
C ASN A 145 5.11 -7.18 14.55
N GLY A 146 4.19 -7.98 15.12
CA GLY A 146 4.01 -9.39 14.80
C GLY A 146 3.62 -9.59 13.34
N LYS A 147 2.58 -8.89 12.87
CA LYS A 147 2.11 -8.93 11.47
C LYS A 147 3.19 -8.48 10.49
N LYS A 148 3.88 -7.39 10.80
CA LYS A 148 5.04 -6.90 10.06
C LYS A 148 6.11 -7.98 9.89
N ARG A 149 6.52 -8.64 11.00
CA ARG A 149 7.55 -9.70 10.96
C ARG A 149 7.11 -10.91 10.15
N GLU A 150 5.87 -11.35 10.33
CA GLU A 150 5.28 -12.48 9.60
C GLU A 150 5.34 -12.24 8.09
N ILE A 151 4.84 -11.09 7.64
CA ILE A 151 4.80 -10.71 6.22
C ILE A 151 6.21 -10.48 5.67
N ASP A 152 7.07 -9.75 6.38
CA ASP A 152 8.46 -9.49 5.94
C ASP A 152 9.26 -10.79 5.81
N SER A 153 9.04 -11.77 6.70
CA SER A 153 9.69 -13.08 6.60
C SER A 153 9.35 -13.82 5.31
N LYS A 154 8.13 -13.65 4.80
CA LYS A 154 7.74 -14.14 3.48
C LYS A 154 8.36 -13.26 2.41
N ALA A 155 8.17 -11.94 2.46
CA ALA A 155 8.68 -10.99 1.46
C ALA A 155 10.17 -11.19 1.12
N ARG A 156 11.03 -11.53 2.10
CA ARG A 156 12.46 -11.83 1.87
C ARG A 156 12.72 -13.07 1.01
N LYS A 157 11.76 -13.99 0.90
CA LYS A 157 11.81 -15.20 0.07
C LYS A 157 11.28 -14.96 -1.34
N TYR A 158 10.72 -13.78 -1.61
CA TYR A 158 10.21 -13.44 -2.93
C TYR A 158 11.35 -13.49 -3.96
N LYS A 159 11.16 -14.30 -5.00
CA LYS A 159 12.03 -14.33 -6.17
C LYS A 159 11.29 -13.61 -7.28
N GLN A 160 11.87 -12.50 -7.77
CA GLN A 160 11.33 -11.86 -8.96
C GLN A 160 11.21 -12.90 -10.08
N PRO A 161 10.06 -13.01 -10.75
CA PRO A 161 9.94 -13.86 -11.93
C PRO A 161 11.03 -13.45 -12.93
N SER A 162 11.85 -14.40 -13.37
CA SER A 162 12.86 -14.10 -14.39
C SER A 162 12.17 -13.53 -15.63
N ALA A 163 12.72 -12.48 -16.23
CA ALA A 163 12.15 -11.81 -17.42
C ALA A 163 11.86 -12.75 -18.60
N ARG A 164 12.40 -13.98 -18.59
CA ARG A 164 12.12 -15.04 -19.57
C ARG A 164 10.71 -15.63 -19.52
N GLY A 165 9.89 -15.30 -18.52
CA GLY A 165 8.48 -15.71 -18.43
C GLY A 165 7.45 -14.63 -18.78
N SER A 166 7.89 -13.40 -19.04
CA SER A 166 6.99 -12.27 -19.36
C SER A 166 6.62 -12.31 -20.84
N ILE A 167 5.74 -13.23 -21.22
CA ILE A 167 4.92 -13.07 -22.42
C ILE A 167 3.77 -12.13 -22.04
N VAL A 168 4.11 -10.86 -21.79
CA VAL A 168 3.13 -9.79 -21.95
C VAL A 168 3.11 -9.48 -23.43
N SER A 169 2.07 -9.97 -24.07
CA SER A 169 1.64 -9.64 -25.42
C SER A 169 1.73 -8.12 -25.65
N ARG A 170 2.85 -7.65 -26.20
CA ARG A 170 2.86 -6.39 -26.93
C ARG A 170 2.03 -6.63 -28.18
N GLY A 171 0.75 -6.28 -28.11
CA GLY A 171 -0.13 -6.19 -29.25
C GLY A 171 0.54 -5.33 -30.32
N ARG A 172 1.13 -5.99 -31.31
CA ARG A 172 1.59 -5.36 -32.54
C ARG A 172 0.32 -4.93 -33.27
N PRO A 173 0.08 -3.64 -33.55
CA PRO A 173 -1.00 -3.27 -34.44
C PRO A 173 -0.70 -3.90 -35.80
N SER A 174 -1.59 -4.78 -36.25
CA SER A 174 -1.54 -5.34 -37.59
C SER A 174 -1.73 -4.20 -38.57
N ALA A 175 -0.67 -3.88 -39.32
CA ALA A 175 -0.78 -3.03 -40.49
C ALA A 175 -1.66 -3.77 -41.51
N SER A 176 -2.92 -3.36 -41.63
CA SER A 176 -3.78 -3.72 -42.74
C SER A 176 -3.18 -3.11 -44.01
N ARG A 177 -2.46 -3.94 -44.78
CA ARG A 177 -2.04 -3.61 -46.15
C ARG A 177 -3.29 -3.38 -46.99
N GLY A 178 -3.37 -2.20 -47.59
CA GLY A 178 -4.40 -1.85 -48.55
C GLY A 178 -4.33 -2.74 -49.80
N SER A 179 -5.51 -3.14 -50.27
CA SER A 179 -5.73 -3.59 -51.64
C SER A 179 -6.34 -2.43 -52.42
N ILE A 180 -5.48 -1.74 -53.17
CA ILE A 180 -5.88 -0.86 -54.26
C ILE A 180 -6.45 -1.75 -55.37
N SER A 181 -7.76 -1.74 -55.54
CA SER A 181 -8.45 -2.32 -56.69
C SER A 181 -8.58 -1.23 -57.75
N SER A 182 -7.67 -1.24 -58.73
CA SER A 182 -7.87 -0.59 -60.01
C SER A 182 -8.84 -1.43 -60.85
N ARG A 183 -10.01 -0.88 -61.17
CA ARG A 183 -10.80 -1.33 -62.31
C ARG A 183 -10.93 -0.20 -63.30
N ARG A 184 -10.23 -0.38 -64.42
CA ARG A 184 -10.54 0.22 -65.72
C ARG A 184 -11.86 -0.38 -66.22
N SER A 185 -12.77 0.47 -66.67
CA SER A 185 -13.59 0.37 -67.89
C SER A 185 -14.29 1.70 -68.06
#